data_AF-A0A2N2FDX3-F1
#
_entry.id   AF-A0A2N2FDX3-F1
#
_cell.length_a   1.000
_cell.length_b   1.000
_cell.length_c   1.000
_cell.angle_alpha   90.00
_cell.angle_beta   90.00
_cell.angle_gamma   90.00
#
_symmetry.space_group_name_H-M   'P 1'
#
loop_
_entity.id
_entity.type
_entity.pdbx_description
1 polymer ?
#
loop_
_entity_poly.entity_id
_entity_poly.type
_entity_poly.pdbx_seq_one_letter_code
_entity_poly.pdbx_strand_id
1 'polypeptide(L)'
;MRRLIFLLAFAISVMTLLSGCTASRLDADFGTSYKLAKINQVLDPDAGKNFEPVYGLNGIAAKSVMDNYYAGFAEKKTAPTFTLNVGGIGAGQ
;
A
#
# COMPACT_ATOMS: atom_id res chain seq x y z
N MET A 1 19.55 -9.33 -61.76
CA MET A 1 19.94 -10.17 -60.60
C MET A 1 20.67 -9.37 -59.52
N ARG A 2 21.94 -8.94 -59.70
CA ARG A 2 22.69 -8.18 -58.65
C ARG A 2 21.99 -6.90 -58.16
N ARG A 3 21.42 -6.09 -59.06
CA ARG A 3 20.69 -4.85 -58.70
C ARG A 3 19.43 -5.12 -57.84
N LEU A 4 18.69 -6.18 -58.14
CA LEU A 4 17.54 -6.60 -57.33
C LEU A 4 17.95 -7.09 -55.94
N ILE A 5 19.08 -7.81 -55.84
CA ILE A 5 19.62 -8.28 -54.56
C ILE A 5 20.01 -7.09 -53.67
N PHE A 6 20.67 -6.06 -54.22
CA PHE A 6 21.03 -4.86 -53.45
C PHE A 6 19.80 -4.05 -53.00
N LEU A 7 18.77 -3.94 -53.84
CA LEU A 7 17.52 -3.26 -53.48
C LEU A 7 16.75 -4.00 -52.38
N LEU A 8 16.69 -5.34 -52.44
CA LEU A 8 16.07 -6.16 -51.39
C LEU A 8 16.86 -6.07 -50.07
N ALA A 9 18.20 -6.12 -50.13
CA ALA A 9 19.04 -5.97 -48.94
C ALA A 9 18.88 -4.59 -48.29
N PHE A 10 18.75 -3.53 -49.09
CA PHE A 10 18.49 -2.19 -48.59
C PHE A 10 17.10 -2.08 -47.95
N ALA A 11 16.06 -2.64 -48.58
CA ALA A 11 14.71 -2.65 -48.03
C ALA A 11 14.61 -3.41 -46.70
N ILE A 12 15.27 -4.57 -46.59
CA ILE A 12 15.34 -5.36 -45.35
C ILE A 12 16.10 -4.58 -44.27
N SER A 13 17.23 -3.96 -44.61
CA SER A 13 17.99 -3.12 -43.68
C SER A 13 17.12 -1.99 -43.10
N VAL A 14 16.42 -1.26 -43.96
CA VAL A 14 15.50 -0.19 -43.55
C VAL A 14 14.38 -0.73 -42.65
N MET A 15 13.74 -1.85 -42.98
CA MET A 15 12.70 -2.43 -42.11
C MET A 15 13.22 -2.80 -40.71
N THR A 16 14.42 -3.37 -40.61
CA THR A 16 15.00 -3.74 -39.30
C THR A 16 15.32 -2.50 -38.44
N LEU A 17 15.77 -1.40 -39.05
CA LEU A 17 16.05 -0.14 -38.36
C LEU A 17 14.80 0.53 -37.79
N LEU A 18 13.64 0.38 -38.44
CA LEU A 18 12.37 0.97 -37.99
C LEU A 18 11.61 0.09 -36.97
N SER A 19 12.07 -1.13 -36.69
CA SER A 19 11.36 -2.09 -35.82
C SER A 19 11.38 -1.73 -34.32
N GLY A 20 12.19 -0.75 -33.91
CA GLY A 20 12.31 -0.33 -32.51
C GLY A 20 11.23 0.66 -32.03
N CYS A 21 10.45 1.25 -32.94
CA CYS A 21 9.41 2.22 -32.62
C CYS A 21 8.02 1.56 -32.65
N THR A 22 7.79 0.63 -31.74
CA THR A 22 6.47 0.02 -31.53
C THR A 22 6.07 0.20 -30.07
N ALA A 23 4.76 0.31 -29.82
CA ALA A 23 4.22 0.36 -28.47
C ALA A 23 4.79 -0.81 -27.65
N SER A 24 5.43 -0.47 -26.54
CA SER A 24 6.14 -1.45 -25.72
C SER A 24 5.16 -2.13 -24.76
N ARG A 25 5.54 -3.31 -24.24
CA ARG A 25 4.83 -3.94 -23.12
C ARG A 25 4.74 -3.00 -21.91
N LEU A 26 5.76 -2.16 -21.70
CA LEU A 26 5.75 -1.17 -20.65
C LEU A 26 4.60 -0.17 -20.81
N ASP A 27 4.33 0.31 -22.03
CA ASP A 27 3.21 1.22 -22.30
C ASP A 27 1.84 0.58 -22.01
N ALA A 28 1.71 -0.72 -22.31
CA ALA A 28 0.47 -1.46 -22.07
C ALA A 28 0.23 -1.73 -20.57
N ASP A 29 1.29 -2.04 -19.83
CA ASP A 29 1.22 -2.49 -18.45
C ASP A 29 1.54 -1.38 -17.42
N PHE A 30 1.79 -0.15 -17.89
CA PHE A 30 2.15 0.97 -17.03
C PHE A 30 1.07 1.24 -15.97
N GLY A 31 1.49 1.19 -14.70
CA GLY A 31 0.61 1.45 -13.56
C GLY A 31 -0.34 0.31 -13.19
N THR A 32 -0.33 -0.82 -13.90
CA THR A 32 -1.15 -1.99 -13.55
C THR A 32 -0.83 -2.52 -12.16
N SER A 33 0.45 -2.62 -11.78
CA SER A 33 0.86 -3.06 -10.44
C SER A 33 0.33 -2.15 -9.33
N TYR A 34 0.35 -0.84 -9.55
CA TYR A 34 -0.20 0.13 -8.59
C TYR A 34 -1.72 0.01 -8.47
N LYS A 35 -2.43 -0.09 -9.60
CA LYS A 35 -3.89 -0.29 -9.61
C LYS A 35 -4.26 -1.58 -8.87
N LEU A 36 -3.51 -2.66 -9.09
CA LEU A 36 -3.71 -3.95 -8.43
C LEU A 36 -3.46 -3.85 -6.93
N ALA A 37 -2.36 -3.22 -6.51
CA ALA A 37 -2.04 -3.00 -5.10
C ALA A 37 -3.15 -2.18 -4.41
N LYS A 38 -3.64 -1.12 -5.06
CA LYS A 38 -4.74 -0.32 -4.55
C LYS A 38 -6.01 -1.16 -4.36
N ILE A 39 -6.43 -1.93 -5.36
CA ILE A 39 -7.63 -2.79 -5.26
C ILE A 39 -7.48 -3.79 -4.12
N ASN A 40 -6.31 -4.40 -3.96
CA ASN A 40 -6.05 -5.35 -2.87
C ASN A 40 -6.04 -4.71 -1.47
N GLN A 41 -5.90 -3.39 -1.37
CA GLN A 41 -5.94 -2.65 -0.11
C GLN A 41 -7.31 -2.05 0.21
N VAL A 42 -8.22 -2.02 -0.76
CA VAL A 42 -9.56 -1.46 -0.61
C VAL A 42 -10.49 -2.57 -0.14
N LEU A 43 -10.95 -2.48 1.11
CA LEU A 43 -11.85 -3.47 1.72
C LEU A 43 -13.20 -3.58 0.99
N ASP A 44 -13.76 -2.42 0.61
CA ASP A 44 -15.01 -2.33 -0.14
C ASP A 44 -14.90 -1.20 -1.19
N PRO A 45 -14.74 -1.53 -2.49
CA PRO A 45 -14.63 -0.53 -3.55
C PRO A 45 -15.96 0.17 -3.86
N ASP A 46 -17.09 -0.40 -3.44
CA ASP A 46 -18.43 0.14 -3.67
C ASP A 46 -18.99 0.92 -2.47
N ALA A 47 -18.23 1.03 -1.38
CA ALA A 47 -18.64 1.74 -0.16
C ALA A 47 -19.16 3.16 -0.42
N GLY A 48 -18.59 3.88 -1.39
CA GLY A 48 -19.03 5.24 -1.75
C GLY A 48 -20.35 5.31 -2.53
N LYS A 49 -20.89 4.18 -3.00
CA LYS A 49 -22.19 4.09 -3.68
C LYS A 49 -23.33 3.84 -2.69
N ASN A 50 -23.00 3.33 -1.50
CA ASN A 50 -23.97 3.11 -0.44
C ASN A 50 -24.13 4.40 0.38
N PHE A 51 -25.33 4.97 0.36
CA PHE A 51 -25.70 6.15 1.16
C PHE A 51 -26.48 5.80 2.42
N GLU A 52 -26.73 4.51 2.66
CA GLU A 52 -27.36 4.06 3.89
C GLU A 52 -26.44 4.36 5.09
N PRO A 53 -27.00 4.75 6.24
CA PRO A 53 -26.23 4.90 7.46
C PRO A 53 -25.55 3.58 7.82
N VAL A 54 -24.29 3.62 8.24
CA VAL A 54 -23.60 2.44 8.75
C VAL A 54 -24.17 2.08 10.13
N TYR A 55 -25.00 1.05 10.20
CA TYR A 55 -25.56 0.53 11.45
C TYR A 55 -24.55 -0.39 12.16
N GLY A 56 -24.55 -0.40 13.49
CA GLY A 56 -23.73 -1.31 14.30
C GLY A 56 -22.47 -0.71 14.94
N LEU A 57 -22.13 0.55 14.63
CA LEU A 57 -21.13 1.28 15.42
C LEU A 57 -21.76 1.74 16.74
N ASN A 58 -21.46 1.09 17.85
CA ASN A 58 -21.90 1.57 19.17
C ASN A 58 -21.24 2.94 19.42
N GLY A 59 -22.03 4.01 19.46
CA GLY A 59 -21.53 5.37 19.60
C GLY A 59 -20.66 5.59 20.86
N ILE A 60 -20.94 4.87 21.94
CA ILE A 60 -20.12 4.93 23.17
C ILE A 60 -18.76 4.26 22.93
N ALA A 61 -18.75 3.10 22.25
CA ALA A 61 -17.52 2.41 21.90
C ALA A 61 -16.68 3.23 20.92
N ALA A 62 -17.31 3.81 19.89
CA ALA A 62 -16.65 4.69 18.94
C ALA A 62 -16.03 5.92 19.63
N LYS A 63 -16.78 6.55 20.54
CA LYS A 63 -16.27 7.65 21.35
C LYS A 63 -15.06 7.23 22.20
N SER A 64 -15.15 6.09 22.90
CA SER A 64 -14.04 5.59 23.73
C SER A 64 -12.79 5.28 22.91
N VAL A 65 -12.95 4.70 21.71
CA VAL A 65 -11.83 4.45 20.79
C VAL A 65 -11.17 5.76 20.36
N MET A 66 -11.96 6.77 19.98
CA MET A 66 -11.44 8.07 19.58
C MET A 66 -10.78 8.81 20.75
N ASP A 67 -11.39 8.78 21.94
CA ASP A 67 -10.82 9.40 23.15
C ASP A 67 -9.45 8.76 23.49
N ASN A 68 -9.32 7.43 23.41
CA ASN A 68 -8.05 6.72 23.62
C ASN A 68 -7.01 7.05 22.54
N TYR A 69 -7.44 7.14 21.27
CA TYR A 69 -6.57 7.54 20.16
C TYR A 69 -5.95 8.92 20.41
N TYR A 70 -6.77 9.92 20.74
CA TYR A 70 -6.29 11.27 21.05
C TYR A 70 -5.43 11.31 22.32
N ALA A 71 -5.80 10.57 23.37
CA ALA A 71 -5.00 10.46 24.58
C ALA A 71 -3.60 9.85 24.32
N GLY A 72 -3.45 9.00 23.31
CA GLY A 72 -2.16 8.44 22.90
C GLY A 72 -1.17 9.46 22.33
N PHE A 73 -1.67 10.59 21.80
CA PHE A 73 -0.85 11.71 21.34
C PHE A 73 -0.62 12.77 22.42
N ALA A 74 -1.38 12.71 23.52
CA ALA A 74 -1.13 13.57 24.67
C ALA A 74 0.21 13.15 25.33
N GLU A 75 0.87 14.14 25.95
CA GLU A 75 2.15 13.94 26.63
C GLU A 75 2.05 12.74 27.59
N LYS A 76 2.89 11.71 27.36
CA LYS A 76 2.86 10.49 28.17
C LYS A 76 3.15 10.87 29.62
N LYS A 77 2.16 10.68 30.49
CA LYS A 77 2.38 10.77 31.94
C LYS A 77 3.56 9.86 32.30
N THR A 78 4.53 10.41 33.03
CA THR A 78 5.70 9.68 33.50
C THR A 78 5.25 8.38 34.14
N ALA A 79 5.83 7.26 33.70
CA ALA A 79 5.47 5.94 34.22
C ALA A 79 5.63 5.94 35.75
N PRO A 80 4.66 5.40 36.51
CA PRO A 80 4.78 5.34 37.96
C PRO A 80 5.99 4.50 38.34
N THR A 81 6.89 5.07 39.14
CA THR A 81 8.02 4.35 39.71
C THR A 81 7.50 3.42 40.80
N PHE A 82 7.50 2.12 40.53
CA PHE A 82 7.17 1.12 41.53
C PHE A 82 8.43 0.76 42.33
N THR A 83 8.48 1.18 43.60
CA THR A 83 9.51 0.72 44.55
C THR A 83 9.07 -0.61 45.16
N LEU A 84 9.61 -1.70 44.64
CA LEU A 84 9.45 -3.03 45.23
C LEU A 84 10.34 -3.15 46.47
N ASN A 85 9.77 -2.92 47.64
CA ASN A 85 10.49 -3.12 48.90
C ASN A 85 10.40 -4.59 49.31
N VAL A 86 11.45 -5.37 49.02
CA VAL A 86 11.60 -6.76 49.46
C VAL A 86 12.05 -6.76 50.93
N GLY A 87 11.18 -6.29 51.82
CA GLY A 87 11.39 -6.33 53.26
C GLY A 87 10.72 -7.57 53.84
N GLY A 88 11.39 -8.72 53.83
CA GLY A 88 10.88 -9.90 54.53
C GLY A 88 11.38 -11.26 54.07
N ILE A 89 12.03 -11.37 52.91
CA ILE A 89 12.65 -12.64 52.47
C ILE A 89 14.05 -12.72 53.07
N GLY A 90 14.15 -12.94 54.39
CA GLY A 90 15.46 -13.10 55.04
C GLY A 90 15.50 -12.94 56.55
N ALA A 91 14.35 -12.88 57.25
CA ALA A 91 14.33 -12.86 58.70
C ALA A 91 13.42 -13.98 59.24
N GLY A 92 14.00 -15.18 59.40
CA GLY A 92 13.40 -16.25 60.20
C GLY A 92 13.81 -17.64 59.75
N GLN A 93 14.70 -18.26 60.53
CA GLN A 93 15.15 -19.67 60.54
C GLN A 93 16.40 -20.02 59.76
#